data_AF-A0A0M3ISC2-F1
#
_entry.id   AF-A0A0M3ISC2-F1
#
_cell.length_a   1.000
_cell.length_b   1.000
_cell.length_c   1.000
_cell.angle_alpha   90.00
_cell.angle_beta   90.00
_cell.angle_gamma   90.00
#
_symmetry.space_group_name_H-M   'P 1'
#
loop_
_entity.id
_entity.type
_entity.pdbx_description
1 polymer ?
#
loop_
_entity_poly.entity_id
_entity_poly.type
_entity_poly.pdbx_seq_one_letter_code
_entity_poly.pdbx_strand_id
1 'polypeptide(L)'
;MAMKKWMQQWTVRSFCRAAHDIRVEPFARAMPRRSQQKCQLSADMSWQMPPNSDPRKNYILRVASHLFGLNLVEDKLPNIKSIHKFCETTAPIFVIARHEQRGSVELSNEISEEQSSMPRVIFYKSSAIPLTTDNYKTIISVLTMRGQPAETFLASIQQVFSKSLQKSGKSKTDTQLMSLVSELEESLTARLHSDKRAADGIISLSDEIRYWERRKELRHDDEDDIATQYCDAFAPLSEKLEMIDECPLEELTEFIEVAEDCIDALWRSVEPYPETRMKQLIQIIGFYIRLLHCPI
;
A
#
# COMPACT_ATOMS: atom_id res chain seq x y z
N MET A 1 11.74 7.41 36.23
CA MET A 1 12.22 6.04 36.56
C MET A 1 11.31 4.91 36.04
N ALA A 2 9.98 5.10 35.99
CA ALA A 2 9.04 4.13 35.41
C ALA A 2 9.13 4.01 33.87
N MET A 3 9.39 5.13 33.16
CA MET A 3 9.49 5.18 31.70
C MET A 3 10.74 4.46 31.15
N LYS A 4 11.90 4.59 31.80
CA LYS A 4 13.11 3.78 31.48
C LYS A 4 12.88 2.27 31.70
N LYS A 5 12.09 1.89 32.71
CA LYS A 5 11.68 0.49 32.93
C LYS A 5 10.66 0.00 31.88
N TRP A 6 9.80 0.89 31.40
CA TRP A 6 8.82 0.57 30.35
C TRP A 6 9.49 0.48 28.98
N MET A 7 10.39 1.40 28.63
CA MET A 7 11.22 1.34 27.42
C MET A 7 12.15 0.13 27.43
N GLN A 8 12.88 -0.18 28.51
CA GLN A 8 13.70 -1.40 28.54
C GLN A 8 12.85 -2.68 28.51
N GLN A 9 11.67 -2.70 29.14
CA GLN A 9 10.74 -3.82 28.97
C GLN A 9 10.15 -3.87 27.55
N TRP A 10 10.04 -2.76 26.84
CA TRP A 10 9.59 -2.70 25.45
C TRP A 10 10.71 -3.15 24.49
N THR A 11 11.95 -2.71 24.66
CA THR A 11 13.11 -3.19 23.88
C THR A 11 13.27 -4.69 24.07
N VAL A 12 13.18 -5.20 25.31
CA VAL A 12 13.30 -6.64 25.57
C VAL A 12 12.04 -7.43 25.15
N ARG A 13 10.82 -6.93 25.33
CA ARG A 13 9.59 -7.65 24.90
C ARG A 13 9.33 -7.57 23.41
N SER A 14 9.72 -6.50 22.72
CA SER A 14 9.63 -6.38 21.27
C SER A 14 10.74 -7.21 20.60
N PHE A 15 11.92 -7.32 21.21
CA PHE A 15 12.98 -8.23 20.75
C PHE A 15 12.63 -9.70 21.06
N CYS A 16 12.04 -10.02 22.23
CA CYS A 16 11.66 -11.39 22.58
C CYS A 16 10.32 -11.87 21.96
N ARG A 17 9.37 -10.98 21.60
CA ARG A 17 8.20 -11.36 20.79
C ARG A 17 8.53 -11.49 19.31
N ALA A 18 9.57 -10.81 18.83
CA ALA A 18 10.11 -11.07 17.49
C ALA A 18 11.00 -12.33 17.44
N ALA A 19 11.54 -12.79 18.57
CA ALA A 19 12.40 -13.97 18.65
C ALA A 19 11.68 -15.29 19.04
N HIS A 20 10.36 -15.29 19.29
CA HIS A 20 9.59 -16.51 19.61
C HIS A 20 8.48 -16.86 18.62
N ASP A 21 8.55 -16.36 17.38
CA ASP A 21 7.74 -16.94 16.30
C ASP A 21 8.47 -17.00 14.95
N ILE A 22 9.80 -17.16 15.02
CA ILE A 22 10.58 -17.63 13.89
C ILE A 22 11.03 -19.06 14.20
N ARG A 23 10.09 -19.99 14.12
CA ARG A 23 10.44 -21.38 13.84
C ARG A 23 10.81 -21.44 12.36
N VAL A 24 12.08 -21.17 12.06
CA VAL A 24 12.68 -21.60 10.80
C VAL A 24 12.71 -23.14 10.86
N GLU A 25 11.68 -23.79 10.35
CA GLU A 25 11.82 -25.19 9.93
C GLU A 25 12.81 -25.19 8.74
N PRO A 26 13.98 -25.82 8.87
CA PRO A 26 14.91 -25.95 7.77
C PRO A 26 14.32 -26.98 6.80
N PHE A 27 13.71 -26.50 5.71
CA PHE A 27 13.22 -27.35 4.63
C PHE A 27 14.40 -27.87 3.78
N ALA A 28 15.31 -28.61 4.41
CA ALA A 28 16.40 -29.32 3.75
C ALA A 28 16.90 -30.51 4.61
N ARG A 29 16.07 -31.56 4.75
CA ARG A 29 16.42 -33.01 4.63
C ARG A 29 15.42 -33.89 5.36
N ALA A 30 14.50 -34.46 4.59
CA ALA A 30 14.19 -35.88 4.64
C ALA A 30 13.40 -36.23 3.36
N MET A 31 14.13 -36.45 2.26
CA MET A 31 13.57 -37.20 1.15
C MET A 31 13.34 -38.64 1.63
N PRO A 32 12.12 -39.20 1.55
CA PRO A 32 12.01 -40.59 1.19
C PRO A 32 12.48 -40.70 -0.26
N ARG A 33 13.54 -41.46 -0.50
CA ARG A 33 13.97 -41.88 -1.83
C ARG A 33 12.76 -42.43 -2.61
N ARG A 34 12.23 -41.67 -3.56
CA ARG A 34 11.52 -42.25 -4.71
C ARG A 34 11.55 -41.29 -5.89
N SER A 35 12.31 -41.74 -6.89
CA SER A 35 12.31 -41.36 -8.30
C SER A 35 12.45 -39.87 -8.64
N GLN A 36 13.60 -39.55 -9.24
CA GLN A 36 13.72 -38.51 -10.26
C GLN A 36 12.50 -38.57 -11.19
N GLN A 37 11.54 -37.68 -10.98
CA GLN A 37 10.56 -37.37 -11.99
C GLN A 37 10.82 -35.92 -12.35
N LYS A 38 11.48 -35.75 -13.50
CA LYS A 38 11.51 -34.51 -14.28
C LYS A 38 10.19 -33.78 -14.05
N CYS A 39 10.24 -32.60 -13.43
CA CYS A 39 9.17 -31.62 -13.60
C CYS A 39 9.22 -31.18 -15.08
N GLN A 40 8.71 -32.04 -15.95
CA GLN A 40 8.16 -31.59 -17.21
C GLN A 40 7.08 -30.60 -16.84
N LEU A 41 7.25 -29.35 -17.27
CA LEU A 41 6.14 -28.43 -17.47
C LEU A 41 5.05 -29.24 -18.17
N SER A 42 4.02 -29.64 -17.43
CA SER A 42 2.90 -30.40 -17.97
C SER A 42 2.09 -29.42 -18.81
N ALA A 43 2.57 -29.19 -20.02
CA ALA A 43 1.82 -28.69 -21.15
C ALA A 43 0.79 -29.76 -21.50
N ASP A 44 -0.25 -29.90 -20.66
CA ASP A 44 -1.50 -30.61 -20.97
C ASP A 44 -2.53 -30.29 -19.89
N MET A 45 -2.85 -29.00 -19.74
CA MET A 45 -4.22 -28.63 -19.38
C MET A 45 -5.04 -28.79 -20.66
N SER A 46 -5.58 -29.99 -20.88
CA SER A 46 -6.56 -30.21 -21.94
C SER A 46 -7.74 -29.26 -21.70
N TRP A 47 -7.82 -28.22 -22.53
CA TRP A 47 -8.83 -27.16 -22.51
C TRP A 47 -10.20 -27.67 -22.96
N GLN A 48 -10.74 -28.69 -22.29
CA GLN A 48 -12.09 -29.16 -22.58
C GLN A 48 -13.08 -28.16 -21.98
N MET A 49 -13.52 -27.24 -22.84
CA MET A 49 -14.63 -26.33 -22.56
C MET A 49 -15.91 -27.17 -22.41
N PRO A 50 -16.76 -26.90 -21.42
CA PRO A 50 -18.10 -27.45 -21.41
C PRO A 50 -18.81 -27.02 -22.71
N PRO A 51 -19.48 -27.93 -23.43
CA PRO A 51 -19.97 -27.68 -24.79
C PRO A 51 -21.06 -26.61 -24.93
N ASN A 52 -21.49 -25.96 -23.84
CA ASN A 52 -22.53 -24.92 -23.81
C ASN A 52 -22.14 -23.66 -23.02
N SER A 53 -20.87 -23.47 -22.67
CA SER A 53 -20.41 -22.31 -21.90
C SER A 53 -19.88 -21.21 -22.83
N ASP A 54 -20.34 -19.97 -22.65
CA ASP A 54 -19.84 -18.81 -23.40
C ASP A 54 -18.32 -18.64 -23.14
N PRO A 55 -17.47 -18.77 -24.18
CA PRO A 55 -16.01 -18.73 -24.00
C PRO A 55 -15.53 -17.39 -23.44
N ARG A 56 -16.25 -16.29 -23.72
CA ARG A 56 -15.91 -14.94 -23.24
C ARG A 56 -16.05 -14.86 -21.73
N LYS A 57 -17.18 -15.35 -21.21
CA LYS A 57 -17.46 -15.39 -19.77
C LYS A 57 -16.54 -16.37 -19.06
N ASN A 58 -16.33 -17.54 -19.65
CA ASN A 58 -15.48 -18.58 -19.09
C ASN A 58 -14.03 -18.07 -18.90
N TYR A 59 -13.51 -17.32 -19.87
CA TYR A 59 -12.22 -16.66 -19.77
C TYR A 59 -12.13 -15.73 -18.55
N ILE A 60 -13.09 -14.81 -18.43
CA ILE A 60 -13.15 -13.85 -17.31
C ILE A 60 -13.19 -14.58 -15.96
N LEU A 61 -14.10 -15.55 -15.82
CA LEU A 61 -14.27 -16.29 -14.57
C LEU A 61 -13.05 -17.14 -14.23
N ARG A 62 -12.37 -17.73 -15.22
CA ARG A 62 -11.16 -18.53 -14.98
C ARG A 62 -9.98 -17.65 -14.55
N VAL A 63 -9.81 -16.48 -15.16
CA VAL A 63 -8.78 -15.52 -14.75
C VAL A 63 -9.04 -15.06 -13.31
N ALA A 64 -10.27 -14.67 -12.99
CA ALA A 64 -10.62 -14.26 -11.63
C ALA A 64 -10.49 -15.41 -10.61
N SER A 65 -10.87 -16.62 -10.99
CA SER A 65 -10.69 -17.83 -10.19
C SER A 65 -9.22 -18.06 -9.84
N HIS A 66 -8.32 -17.88 -10.81
CA HIS A 66 -6.89 -18.00 -10.60
C HIS A 66 -6.35 -16.92 -9.66
N LEU A 67 -6.74 -15.65 -9.88
CA LEU A 67 -6.27 -14.52 -9.07
C LEU A 67 -6.76 -14.58 -7.61
N PHE A 68 -7.97 -15.09 -7.38
CA PHE A 68 -8.51 -15.26 -6.03
C PHE A 68 -8.19 -16.62 -5.40
N GLY A 69 -7.72 -17.61 -6.15
CA GLY A 69 -7.62 -18.99 -5.66
C GLY A 69 -8.99 -19.57 -5.27
N LEU A 70 -10.05 -19.20 -5.99
CA LEU A 70 -11.42 -19.67 -5.80
C LEU A 70 -11.93 -20.36 -7.06
N ASN A 71 -12.94 -21.22 -6.94
CA ASN A 71 -13.61 -21.81 -8.11
C ASN A 71 -14.90 -21.03 -8.42
N LEU A 72 -14.80 -20.03 -9.30
CA LEU A 72 -15.94 -19.23 -9.74
C LEU A 72 -16.66 -19.93 -10.89
N VAL A 73 -17.91 -20.31 -10.65
CA VAL A 73 -18.79 -20.96 -11.63
C VAL A 73 -20.01 -20.09 -11.85
N GLU A 74 -20.41 -19.86 -13.11
CA GLU A 74 -21.50 -18.96 -13.50
C GLU A 74 -22.78 -19.19 -12.68
N ASP A 75 -23.19 -20.44 -12.50
CA ASP A 75 -24.41 -20.83 -11.77
C ASP A 75 -24.42 -20.45 -10.28
N LYS A 76 -23.24 -20.20 -9.70
CA LYS A 76 -23.07 -19.88 -8.27
C LYS A 76 -22.84 -18.39 -8.02
N LEU A 77 -22.77 -17.57 -9.08
CA LEU A 77 -22.44 -16.16 -8.96
C LEU A 77 -23.70 -15.33 -8.67
N PRO A 78 -23.64 -14.39 -7.71
CA PRO A 78 -24.67 -13.39 -7.55
C PRO A 78 -24.59 -12.38 -8.71
N ASN A 79 -25.73 -11.89 -9.18
CA ASN A 79 -25.82 -10.82 -10.19
C ASN A 79 -25.07 -11.11 -11.52
N ILE A 80 -25.36 -12.27 -12.13
CA ILE A 80 -24.82 -12.67 -13.46
C ILE A 80 -25.14 -11.64 -14.56
N LYS A 81 -26.17 -10.80 -14.38
CA LYS A 81 -26.51 -9.72 -15.33
C LYS A 81 -25.34 -8.76 -15.59
N SER A 82 -24.47 -8.55 -14.60
CA SER A 82 -23.30 -7.67 -14.76
C SER A 82 -22.24 -8.22 -15.71
N ILE A 83 -22.01 -9.53 -15.73
CA ILE A 83 -21.08 -10.14 -16.70
C ILE A 83 -21.68 -10.12 -18.11
N HIS A 84 -23.00 -10.33 -18.25
CA HIS A 84 -23.69 -10.18 -19.53
C HIS A 84 -23.59 -8.74 -20.06
N LYS A 85 -23.87 -7.74 -19.22
CA LYS A 85 -23.74 -6.33 -19.59
C LYS A 85 -22.34 -6.03 -20.10
N PHE A 86 -21.30 -6.52 -19.42
CA PHE A 86 -19.92 -6.35 -19.87
C PHE A 86 -19.65 -7.01 -21.23
N CYS A 87 -20.11 -8.24 -21.44
CA CYS A 87 -19.87 -8.96 -22.69
C CYS A 87 -20.65 -8.39 -23.89
N GLU A 88 -21.92 -8.06 -23.70
CA GLU A 88 -22.86 -7.77 -24.79
C GLU A 88 -22.97 -6.28 -25.13
N THR A 89 -22.58 -5.40 -24.20
CA THR A 89 -22.69 -3.93 -24.41
C THR A 89 -21.32 -3.27 -24.55
N THR A 90 -21.34 -1.96 -24.76
CA THR A 90 -20.14 -1.10 -24.74
C THR A 90 -19.65 -0.79 -23.32
N ALA A 91 -20.22 -1.42 -22.29
CA ALA A 91 -19.79 -1.25 -20.90
C ALA A 91 -18.26 -1.47 -20.78
N PRO A 92 -17.52 -0.47 -20.26
CA PRO A 92 -16.06 -0.48 -20.33
C PRO A 92 -15.44 -1.35 -19.26
N ILE A 93 -16.13 -1.58 -18.12
CA ILE A 93 -15.57 -2.23 -16.94
C ILE A 93 -16.50 -3.30 -16.35
N PHE A 94 -15.88 -4.28 -15.71
CA PHE A 94 -16.52 -5.32 -14.91
C PHE A 94 -15.64 -5.62 -13.70
N VAL A 95 -16.24 -5.63 -12.52
CA VAL A 95 -15.51 -5.74 -11.25
C VAL A 95 -16.03 -6.96 -10.50
N ILE A 96 -15.09 -7.73 -9.98
CA ILE A 96 -15.34 -8.82 -9.05
C ILE A 96 -14.65 -8.47 -7.73
N ALA A 97 -15.43 -8.22 -6.69
CA ALA A 97 -14.93 -8.01 -5.33
C ALA A 97 -15.09 -9.28 -4.51
N ARG A 98 -14.10 -9.64 -3.68
CA ARG A 98 -14.17 -10.84 -2.83
C ARG A 98 -14.31 -10.45 -1.36
N HIS A 99 -15.29 -11.05 -0.70
CA HIS A 99 -15.41 -11.00 0.76
C HIS A 99 -14.43 -11.97 1.42
N GLU A 100 -13.60 -11.48 2.34
CA GLU A 100 -12.62 -12.32 3.06
C GLU A 100 -13.31 -13.35 3.98
N GLN A 101 -14.44 -12.99 4.61
CA GLN A 101 -15.05 -13.84 5.65
C GLN A 101 -15.92 -14.99 5.13
N ARG A 102 -16.51 -14.88 3.93
CA ARG A 102 -17.46 -15.88 3.40
C ARG A 102 -17.02 -16.55 2.11
N GLY A 103 -15.90 -16.11 1.52
CA GLY A 103 -15.48 -16.56 0.18
C GLY A 103 -16.49 -16.23 -0.93
N SER A 104 -17.50 -15.41 -0.64
CA SER A 104 -18.47 -14.91 -1.60
C SER A 104 -17.87 -13.76 -2.42
N VAL A 105 -18.39 -13.58 -3.63
CA VAL A 105 -17.98 -12.50 -4.52
C VAL A 105 -19.14 -11.58 -4.86
N GLU A 106 -18.86 -10.32 -5.09
CA GLU A 106 -19.80 -9.32 -5.60
C GLU A 106 -19.43 -8.94 -7.03
N LEU A 107 -20.44 -8.85 -7.89
CA LEU A 107 -20.30 -8.50 -9.30
C LEU A 107 -20.90 -7.11 -9.57
N SER A 108 -20.11 -6.21 -10.14
CA SER A 108 -20.56 -4.88 -10.56
C SER A 108 -19.96 -4.45 -11.90
N ASN A 109 -20.53 -3.42 -12.51
CA ASN A 109 -19.97 -2.76 -13.70
C ASN A 109 -19.46 -1.35 -13.36
N GLU A 110 -19.24 -1.09 -12.08
CA GLU A 110 -18.85 0.21 -11.53
C GLU A 110 -17.93 -0.03 -10.34
N ILE A 111 -16.96 0.87 -10.14
CA ILE A 111 -16.05 0.85 -9.01
C ILE A 111 -16.75 1.62 -7.87
N SER A 112 -17.19 0.91 -6.83
CA SER A 112 -17.80 1.51 -5.65
C SER A 112 -16.78 1.66 -4.51
N GLU A 113 -16.89 2.76 -3.76
CA GLU A 113 -16.06 3.04 -2.56
C GLU A 113 -16.38 2.08 -1.40
N GLU A 114 -17.61 1.57 -1.33
CA GLU A 114 -18.05 0.59 -0.32
C GLU A 114 -17.22 -0.69 -0.37
N GLN A 115 -16.65 -0.99 -1.54
CA GLN A 115 -15.82 -2.16 -1.75
C GLN A 115 -14.35 -1.94 -1.39
N SER A 116 -13.93 -0.73 -1.00
CA SER A 116 -12.52 -0.32 -0.79
C SER A 116 -11.68 -1.28 0.05
N SER A 117 -12.28 -1.93 1.06
CA SER A 117 -11.64 -2.90 1.94
C SER A 117 -11.45 -4.29 1.32
N MET A 118 -12.17 -4.62 0.24
CA MET A 118 -12.15 -5.93 -0.39
C MET A 118 -11.10 -6.03 -1.52
N PRO A 119 -10.41 -7.17 -1.68
CA PRO A 119 -9.61 -7.42 -2.87
C PRO A 119 -10.52 -7.54 -4.10
N ARG A 120 -10.13 -6.86 -5.18
CA ARG A 120 -10.89 -6.76 -6.43
C ARG A 120 -10.07 -7.17 -7.64
N VAL A 121 -10.75 -7.79 -8.60
CA VAL A 121 -10.26 -7.98 -9.96
C VAL A 121 -11.15 -7.16 -10.88
N ILE A 122 -10.54 -6.23 -11.61
CA ILE A 122 -11.20 -5.32 -12.54
C ILE A 122 -10.82 -5.74 -13.95
N PHE A 123 -11.82 -6.10 -14.73
CA PHE A 123 -11.70 -6.30 -16.16
C PHE A 123 -12.12 -5.01 -16.85
N TYR A 124 -11.29 -4.53 -17.78
CA TYR A 124 -11.62 -3.36 -18.58
C TYR A 124 -11.33 -3.61 -20.05
N LYS A 125 -12.07 -2.94 -20.92
CA LYS A 125 -11.88 -3.02 -22.37
C LYS A 125 -10.96 -1.92 -22.85
N SER A 126 -9.96 -2.27 -23.65
CA SER A 126 -9.12 -1.29 -24.35
C SER A 126 -9.90 -0.48 -25.40
N SER A 127 -11.09 -0.95 -25.81
CA SER A 127 -11.98 -0.24 -26.75
C SER A 127 -13.45 -0.52 -26.41
N ALA A 128 -14.31 0.49 -26.51
CA ALA A 128 -15.72 0.43 -26.12
C ALA A 128 -16.59 -0.33 -27.16
N ILE A 129 -16.30 -1.63 -27.36
CA ILE A 129 -16.93 -2.50 -28.35
C ILE A 129 -17.49 -3.74 -27.63
N PRO A 130 -18.65 -4.30 -28.06
CA PRO A 130 -19.12 -5.59 -27.58
C PRO A 130 -18.08 -6.70 -27.80
N LEU A 131 -18.01 -7.65 -26.87
CA LEU A 131 -17.08 -8.76 -26.97
C LEU A 131 -17.60 -9.79 -27.98
N THR A 132 -16.77 -10.23 -28.91
CA THR A 132 -17.02 -11.34 -29.82
C THR A 132 -16.12 -12.52 -29.45
N THR A 133 -16.33 -13.67 -30.10
CA THR A 133 -15.48 -14.85 -29.92
C THR A 133 -14.03 -14.65 -30.36
N ASP A 134 -13.76 -13.62 -31.16
CA ASP A 134 -12.43 -13.39 -31.74
C ASP A 134 -11.67 -12.28 -31.01
N ASN A 135 -12.38 -11.33 -30.39
CA ASN A 135 -11.78 -10.11 -29.83
C ASN A 135 -11.53 -10.16 -28.32
N TYR A 136 -12.18 -11.07 -27.58
CA TYR A 136 -12.24 -10.97 -26.12
C TYR A 136 -10.86 -11.10 -25.45
N LYS A 137 -9.92 -11.85 -26.04
CA LYS A 137 -8.57 -12.02 -25.49
C LYS A 137 -7.66 -10.83 -25.70
N THR A 138 -7.89 -10.03 -26.75
CA THR A 138 -7.01 -8.89 -27.11
C THR A 138 -7.54 -7.58 -26.54
N ILE A 139 -8.86 -7.47 -26.37
CA ILE A 139 -9.50 -6.25 -25.87
C ILE A 139 -9.57 -6.21 -24.34
N ILE A 140 -9.72 -7.36 -23.68
CA ILE A 140 -9.84 -7.40 -22.22
C ILE A 140 -8.46 -7.26 -21.59
N SER A 141 -8.32 -6.25 -20.75
CA SER A 141 -7.20 -6.10 -19.82
C SER A 141 -7.68 -6.31 -18.39
N VAL A 142 -6.73 -6.66 -17.50
CA VAL A 142 -7.03 -7.06 -16.13
C VAL A 142 -6.18 -6.25 -15.16
N LEU A 143 -6.82 -5.67 -14.16
CA LEU A 143 -6.18 -4.94 -13.07
C LEU A 143 -6.63 -5.55 -11.73
N THR A 144 -5.67 -5.87 -10.86
CA THR A 144 -5.95 -6.25 -9.47
C THR A 144 -5.83 -5.04 -8.57
N MET A 145 -6.78 -4.86 -7.66
CA MET A 145 -6.83 -3.71 -6.78
C MET A 145 -7.13 -4.13 -5.34
N ARG A 146 -6.42 -3.56 -4.37
CA ARG A 146 -6.67 -3.72 -2.93
C ARG A 146 -6.59 -2.34 -2.28
N GLY A 147 -7.57 -1.96 -1.48
CA GLY A 147 -7.62 -0.61 -0.88
C GLY A 147 -8.27 0.42 -1.79
N GLN A 148 -7.89 1.69 -1.68
CA GLN A 148 -8.51 2.76 -2.45
C GLN A 148 -7.95 2.84 -3.90
N PRO A 149 -8.75 3.29 -4.88
CA PRO A 149 -8.30 3.45 -6.27
C PRO A 149 -7.07 4.35 -6.41
N ALA A 150 -7.03 5.46 -5.66
CA ALA A 150 -5.92 6.39 -5.69
C ALA A 150 -4.59 5.75 -5.22
N GLU A 151 -4.62 4.93 -4.18
CA GLU A 151 -3.42 4.22 -3.69
C GLU A 151 -2.90 3.21 -4.72
N THR A 152 -3.82 2.44 -5.33
CA THR A 152 -3.43 1.46 -6.37
C THR A 152 -2.92 2.15 -7.62
N PHE A 153 -3.48 3.31 -7.96
CA PHE A 153 -3.00 4.11 -9.09
C PHE A 153 -1.60 4.67 -8.84
N LEU A 154 -1.35 5.26 -7.67
CA LEU A 154 -0.03 5.75 -7.27
C LEU A 154 1.01 4.62 -7.32
N ALA A 155 0.70 3.47 -6.72
CA ALA A 155 1.58 2.31 -6.74
C ALA A 155 1.84 1.80 -8.17
N SER A 156 0.84 1.84 -9.04
CA SER A 156 0.99 1.46 -10.45
C SER A 156 1.90 2.42 -11.21
N ILE A 157 1.80 3.73 -10.96
CA ILE A 157 2.72 4.74 -11.51
C ILE A 157 4.14 4.43 -11.06
N GLN A 158 4.38 4.39 -9.75
CA GLN A 158 5.71 4.22 -9.16
C GLN A 158 6.40 2.93 -9.57
N GLN A 159 5.66 1.81 -9.57
CA GLN A 159 6.27 0.49 -9.73
C GLN A 159 6.28 -0.01 -11.18
N VAL A 160 5.33 0.42 -12.01
CA VAL A 160 5.17 -0.09 -13.38
C VAL A 160 5.51 0.98 -14.40
N PHE A 161 4.82 2.12 -14.38
CA PHE A 161 4.92 3.11 -15.45
C PHE A 161 6.21 3.92 -15.39
N SER A 162 6.62 4.41 -14.21
CA SER A 162 7.86 5.19 -14.05
C SER A 162 9.09 4.37 -14.51
N LYS A 163 9.16 3.10 -14.13
CA LYS A 163 10.23 2.18 -14.55
C LYS A 163 10.17 1.84 -16.05
N SER A 164 8.97 1.75 -16.62
CA SER A 164 8.80 1.48 -18.06
C SER A 164 9.19 2.68 -18.91
N LEU A 165 8.81 3.89 -18.52
CA LEU A 165 9.13 5.12 -19.25
C LEU A 165 10.62 5.47 -19.16
N GLN A 166 11.28 5.23 -18.02
CA GLN A 166 12.73 5.41 -17.89
C GLN A 166 13.51 4.55 -18.90
N LYS A 167 13.02 3.35 -19.21
CA LYS A 167 13.63 2.46 -20.21
C LYS A 167 13.39 2.92 -21.65
N SER A 168 12.31 3.67 -21.91
CA SER A 168 11.96 4.15 -23.24
C SER A 168 12.50 5.54 -23.58
N GLY A 169 13.10 6.26 -22.63
CA GLY A 169 13.48 7.68 -22.71
C GLY A 169 14.51 8.05 -23.79
N LYS A 170 14.12 7.99 -25.06
CA LYS A 170 14.93 8.43 -26.21
C LYS A 170 14.28 9.58 -27.00
N SER A 171 13.01 9.92 -26.73
CA SER A 171 12.30 11.02 -27.41
C SER A 171 12.06 12.23 -26.49
N LYS A 172 12.05 13.44 -27.07
CA LYS A 172 11.68 14.69 -26.37
C LYS A 172 10.27 14.64 -25.79
N THR A 173 9.37 13.87 -26.41
CA THR A 173 8.00 13.64 -25.90
C THR A 173 8.00 12.83 -24.61
N ASP A 174 8.96 11.91 -24.45
CA ASP A 174 9.05 11.05 -23.27
C ASP A 174 9.51 11.85 -22.05
N THR A 175 10.39 12.84 -22.26
CA THR A 175 10.79 13.77 -21.18
C THR A 175 9.63 14.63 -20.68
N GLN A 176 8.75 15.10 -21.57
CA GLN A 176 7.55 15.85 -21.15
C GLN A 176 6.55 14.96 -20.40
N LEU A 177 6.34 13.73 -20.88
CA LEU A 177 5.49 12.76 -20.19
C LEU A 177 6.04 12.38 -18.82
N MET A 178 7.36 12.23 -18.67
CA MET A 178 8.00 11.97 -17.39
C MET A 178 7.84 13.12 -16.39
N SER A 179 7.91 14.37 -16.84
CA SER A 179 7.62 15.55 -15.99
C SER A 179 6.20 15.47 -15.45
N LEU A 180 5.22 15.28 -16.33
CA LEU A 180 3.80 15.23 -15.95
C LEU A 180 3.49 14.05 -15.01
N VAL A 181 4.10 12.89 -15.26
CA VAL A 181 3.95 11.72 -14.38
C VAL A 181 4.57 11.99 -13.00
N SER A 182 5.70 12.69 -12.94
CA SER A 182 6.35 13.05 -11.68
C SER A 182 5.51 14.06 -10.88
N GLU A 183 4.99 15.09 -11.53
CA GLU A 183 4.08 16.07 -10.92
C GLU A 183 2.79 15.42 -10.40
N LEU A 184 2.24 14.47 -11.17
CA LEU A 184 1.06 13.70 -10.78
C LEU A 184 1.35 12.78 -9.60
N GLU A 185 2.51 12.13 -9.59
CA GLU A 185 2.97 11.27 -8.50
C GLU A 185 3.11 12.08 -7.20
N GLU A 186 3.76 13.24 -7.25
CA GLU A 186 3.92 14.14 -6.11
C GLU A 186 2.57 14.63 -5.58
N SER A 187 1.67 15.04 -6.48
CA SER A 187 0.32 15.50 -6.13
C SER A 187 -0.53 14.42 -5.48
N LEU A 188 -0.52 13.20 -6.04
CA LEU A 188 -1.25 12.05 -5.49
C LEU A 188 -0.67 11.59 -4.16
N THR A 189 0.65 11.60 -4.03
CA THR A 189 1.34 11.29 -2.78
C THR A 189 0.93 12.29 -1.70
N ALA A 190 1.00 13.59 -1.98
CA ALA A 190 0.57 14.63 -1.06
C ALA A 190 -0.91 14.50 -0.67
N ARG A 191 -1.79 14.13 -1.62
CA ARG A 191 -3.23 13.96 -1.40
C ARG A 191 -3.57 12.71 -0.61
N LEU A 192 -3.00 11.56 -0.92
CA LEU A 192 -3.23 10.30 -0.19
C LEU A 192 -2.70 10.38 1.23
N HIS A 193 -1.55 11.05 1.38
CA HIS A 193 -1.08 11.45 2.68
C HIS A 193 -2.10 12.38 3.34
N SER A 194 -2.75 13.31 2.63
CA SER A 194 -3.82 14.16 3.18
C SER A 194 -5.20 13.55 3.45
N ASP A 195 -5.67 12.56 2.70
CA ASP A 195 -6.97 11.93 2.98
C ASP A 195 -6.89 11.03 4.21
N LYS A 196 -5.68 10.53 4.53
CA LYS A 196 -5.37 9.95 5.83
C LYS A 196 -5.26 11.02 6.95
N ARG A 197 -5.12 12.32 6.61
CA ARG A 197 -5.03 13.49 7.54
C ARG A 197 -6.36 13.89 8.19
N ALA A 198 -7.52 13.40 7.75
CA ALA A 198 -8.80 13.79 8.35
C ALA A 198 -9.25 12.88 9.52
N ALA A 199 -8.66 11.68 9.66
CA ALA A 199 -9.11 10.73 10.67
C ALA A 199 -8.32 10.82 11.99
N ASP A 200 -7.00 10.54 12.05
CA ASP A 200 -6.32 10.55 13.35
C ASP A 200 -4.79 10.32 13.29
N GLY A 201 -3.96 11.02 12.48
CA GLY A 201 -2.53 10.81 12.71
C GLY A 201 -1.43 11.55 11.97
N ILE A 202 -0.25 11.47 12.60
CA ILE A 202 1.06 11.95 12.15
C ILE A 202 1.50 11.16 10.91
N ILE A 203 2.03 11.83 9.88
CA ILE A 203 2.33 11.21 8.57
C ILE A 203 3.81 11.19 8.24
N SER A 204 4.50 12.26 8.61
CA SER A 204 5.94 12.39 8.54
C SER A 204 6.36 13.23 9.72
N LEU A 205 7.58 13.02 10.18
CA LEU A 205 8.17 13.84 11.24
C LEU A 205 8.20 15.31 10.80
N SER A 206 8.58 15.59 9.56
CA SER A 206 8.61 16.95 8.98
C SER A 206 7.21 17.58 8.86
N ASP A 207 6.19 16.77 8.51
CA ASP A 207 4.81 17.26 8.39
C ASP A 207 4.22 17.65 9.75
N GLU A 208 4.60 16.94 10.82
CA GLU A 208 4.18 17.20 12.19
C GLU A 208 4.79 18.50 12.72
N ILE A 209 6.09 18.67 12.51
CA ILE A 209 6.83 19.87 12.90
C ILE A 209 6.21 21.09 12.21
N ARG A 210 6.02 21.01 10.88
CA ARG A 210 5.38 22.09 10.10
C ARG A 210 3.93 22.37 10.50
N TYR A 211 3.21 21.35 10.98
CA TYR A 211 1.84 21.53 11.49
C TYR A 211 1.82 22.40 12.74
N TRP A 212 2.72 22.14 13.69
CA TRP A 212 2.83 22.93 14.92
C TRP A 212 3.39 24.34 14.67
N GLU A 213 4.36 24.48 13.76
CA GLU A 213 4.87 25.79 13.32
C GLU A 213 3.77 26.65 12.72
N ARG A 214 2.98 26.11 11.79
CA ARG A 214 1.85 26.84 11.20
C ARG A 214 0.79 27.20 12.24
N ARG A 215 0.59 26.32 13.23
CA ARG A 215 -0.37 26.56 14.31
C ARG A 215 0.11 27.69 15.24
N LYS A 216 1.41 27.80 15.47
CA LYS A 216 2.08 28.91 16.16
C LYS A 216 1.92 30.22 15.36
N GLU A 217 2.13 30.20 14.04
CA GLU A 217 2.02 31.39 13.18
C GLU A 217 0.58 31.93 13.02
N LEU A 218 -0.43 31.05 12.99
CA LEU A 218 -1.82 31.44 12.76
C LEU A 218 -2.49 32.14 13.95
N ARG A 219 -1.86 32.18 15.12
CA ARG A 219 -2.42 32.76 16.34
C ARG A 219 -1.46 33.79 16.89
N HIS A 220 -1.89 35.04 16.82
CA HIS A 220 -1.06 36.23 17.01
C HIS A 220 -0.92 36.65 18.49
N ASP A 221 -1.59 35.94 19.40
CA ASP A 221 -1.54 36.18 20.84
C ASP A 221 -0.48 35.28 21.48
N ASP A 222 0.43 35.86 22.25
CA ASP A 222 1.50 35.21 23.03
C ASP A 222 0.98 34.22 24.12
N GLU A 223 -0.32 33.89 24.12
CA GLU A 223 -0.98 33.03 25.12
C GLU A 223 -1.12 31.56 24.71
N ASP A 224 -0.92 31.17 23.44
CA ASP A 224 -0.92 29.75 23.02
C ASP A 224 0.45 29.09 23.32
N ASP A 225 0.78 29.02 24.62
CA ASP A 225 1.96 28.43 25.24
C ASP A 225 2.22 26.99 24.75
N ILE A 226 1.17 26.25 24.42
CA ILE A 226 1.23 24.82 24.05
C ILE A 226 1.87 24.60 22.68
N ALA A 227 1.48 25.37 21.66
CA ALA A 227 2.04 25.20 20.32
C ALA A 227 3.51 25.63 20.28
N THR A 228 3.85 26.68 21.04
CA THR A 228 5.23 27.14 21.22
C THR A 228 6.08 26.07 21.93
N GLN A 229 5.59 25.51 23.03
CA GLN A 229 6.27 24.41 23.74
C GLN A 229 6.51 23.18 22.85
N TYR A 230 5.54 22.81 22.01
CA TYR A 230 5.73 21.69 21.09
C TYR A 230 6.74 22.00 20.00
N CYS A 231 6.71 23.19 19.41
CA CYS A 231 7.72 23.62 18.44
C CYS A 231 9.12 23.63 19.06
N ASP A 232 9.26 24.13 20.29
CA ASP A 232 10.54 24.18 20.99
C ASP A 232 11.08 22.77 21.30
N ALA A 233 10.19 21.82 21.64
CA ALA A 233 10.56 20.42 21.81
C ALA A 233 10.95 19.73 20.49
N PHE A 234 10.35 20.13 19.37
CA PHE A 234 10.64 19.59 18.04
C PHE A 234 11.89 20.19 17.38
N ALA A 235 12.32 21.39 17.77
CA ALA A 235 13.41 22.12 17.11
C ALA A 235 14.73 21.32 17.01
N PRO A 236 15.24 20.68 18.08
CA PRO A 236 16.49 19.90 18.00
C PRO A 236 16.36 18.69 17.08
N LEU A 237 15.18 18.08 17.05
CA LEU A 237 14.88 16.93 16.19
C LEU A 237 14.74 17.35 14.72
N SER A 238 14.21 18.55 14.45
CA SER A 238 14.10 19.11 13.11
C SER A 238 15.47 19.35 12.48
N GLU A 239 16.40 19.96 13.21
CA GLU A 239 17.76 20.22 12.73
C GLU A 239 18.48 18.92 12.35
N LYS A 240 18.36 17.88 13.17
CA LYS A 240 18.95 16.57 12.88
C LYS A 240 18.23 15.82 11.75
N LEU A 241 16.93 16.05 11.58
CA LEU A 241 16.14 15.45 10.49
C LEU A 241 16.55 15.99 9.12
N GLU A 242 16.87 17.29 9.01
CA GLU A 242 17.35 17.88 7.76
C GLU A 242 18.70 17.32 7.32
N MET A 243 19.52 16.87 8.27
CA MET A 243 20.84 16.29 8.01
C MET A 243 20.83 14.76 7.86
N ILE A 244 19.66 14.12 7.99
CA ILE A 244 19.56 12.66 8.16
C ILE A 244 19.94 11.87 6.89
N ASP A 245 19.70 12.44 5.71
CA ASP A 245 20.02 11.80 4.42
C ASP A 245 21.53 11.72 4.14
N GLU A 246 22.32 12.59 4.81
CA GLU A 246 23.78 12.65 4.71
C GLU A 246 24.48 12.06 5.94
N CYS A 247 23.71 11.60 6.92
CA CYS A 247 24.19 11.22 8.25
C CYS A 247 24.77 9.78 8.24
N PRO A 248 26.06 9.58 8.61
CA PRO A 248 26.65 8.26 8.71
C PRO A 248 26.02 7.46 9.84
N LEU A 249 26.08 6.12 9.75
CA LEU A 249 25.48 5.19 10.73
C LEU A 249 25.95 5.44 12.18
N GLU A 250 27.16 5.96 12.35
CA GLU A 250 27.74 6.27 13.66
C GLU A 250 27.00 7.42 14.39
N GLU A 251 26.45 8.37 13.63
CA GLU A 251 25.69 9.52 14.13
C GLU A 251 24.19 9.21 14.34
N LEU A 252 23.72 8.03 13.93
CA LEU A 252 22.35 7.56 14.20
C LEU A 252 22.06 7.45 15.70
N THR A 253 23.09 7.18 16.51
CA THR A 253 22.97 7.14 17.97
C THR A 253 22.60 8.52 18.51
N GLU A 254 23.22 9.58 17.99
CA GLU A 254 22.90 10.96 18.37
C GLU A 254 21.47 11.33 17.95
N PHE A 255 21.02 10.88 16.77
CA PHE A 255 19.64 11.08 16.33
C PHE A 255 18.63 10.42 17.28
N ILE A 256 18.92 9.20 17.75
CA ILE A 256 18.07 8.48 18.71
C ILE A 256 18.01 9.20 20.06
N GLU A 257 19.16 9.70 20.55
CA GLU A 257 19.22 10.46 21.80
C GLU A 257 18.39 11.75 21.70
N VAL A 258 18.53 12.50 20.61
CA VAL A 258 17.74 13.72 20.35
C VAL A 258 16.25 13.40 20.21
N ALA A 259 15.89 12.27 19.59
CA ALA A 259 14.51 11.83 19.49
C ALA A 259 13.92 11.42 20.86
N GLU A 260 14.70 10.76 21.72
CA GLU A 260 14.30 10.42 23.09
C GLU A 260 14.05 11.69 23.91
N ASP A 261 14.97 12.65 23.84
CA ASP A 261 14.85 13.93 24.53
C ASP A 261 13.65 14.74 24.03
N CYS A 262 13.38 14.75 22.72
CA CYS A 262 12.20 15.36 22.12
C CYS A 262 10.89 14.74 22.64
N ILE A 263 10.80 13.40 22.66
CA ILE A 263 9.63 12.69 23.18
C ILE A 263 9.42 12.97 24.67
N ASP A 264 10.49 12.97 25.46
CA ASP A 264 10.42 13.25 26.90
C ASP A 264 10.00 14.72 27.15
N ALA A 265 10.46 15.67 26.34
CA ALA A 265 10.04 17.06 26.40
C ALA A 265 8.56 17.25 26.04
N LEU A 266 8.08 16.61 24.96
CA LEU A 266 6.66 16.62 24.55
C LEU A 266 5.74 15.92 25.57
N TRP A 267 6.26 14.96 26.33
CA TRP A 267 5.49 14.28 27.38
C TRP A 267 5.42 15.08 28.68
N ARG A 268 6.36 16.01 28.91
CA ARG A 268 6.47 16.86 30.11
C ARG A 268 5.93 18.28 29.92
N SER A 269 5.42 18.60 28.74
CA SER A 269 4.75 19.88 28.47
C SER A 269 3.59 20.14 29.42
N VAL A 270 3.22 21.42 29.57
CA VAL A 270 2.18 21.86 30.51
C VAL A 270 0.85 21.18 30.23
N GLU A 271 0.50 21.05 28.94
CA GLU A 271 -0.52 20.13 28.48
C GLU A 271 0.17 18.95 27.78
N PRO A 272 -0.03 17.70 28.23
CA PRO A 272 0.69 16.56 27.66
C PRO A 272 0.31 16.33 26.20
N TYR A 273 1.31 16.05 25.37
CA TYR A 273 1.08 15.72 23.97
C TYR A 273 0.11 14.52 23.83
N PRO A 274 -0.89 14.57 22.92
CA PRO A 274 -1.95 13.57 22.87
C PRO A 274 -1.41 12.14 22.71
N GLU A 275 -1.90 11.20 23.54
CA GLU A 275 -1.38 9.81 23.60
C GLU A 275 -1.41 9.10 22.24
N THR A 276 -2.48 9.27 21.46
CA THR A 276 -2.62 8.67 20.13
C THR A 276 -1.56 9.20 19.17
N ARG A 277 -1.32 10.51 19.19
CA ARG A 277 -0.28 11.15 18.38
C ARG A 277 1.11 10.74 18.87
N MET A 278 1.33 10.64 20.18
CA MET A 278 2.61 10.21 20.76
C MET A 278 3.00 8.80 20.29
N LYS A 279 2.05 7.87 20.30
CA LYS A 279 2.25 6.51 19.79
C LYS A 279 2.67 6.51 18.32
N GLN A 280 2.08 7.36 17.52
CA GLN A 280 2.40 7.48 16.09
C GLN A 280 3.74 8.15 15.86
N LEU A 281 4.09 9.17 16.65
CA LEU A 281 5.37 9.85 16.59
C LEU A 281 6.52 8.85 16.81
N ILE A 282 6.40 8.04 17.87
CA ILE A 282 7.36 6.98 18.20
C ILE A 282 7.46 5.94 17.07
N GLN A 283 6.33 5.55 16.48
CA GLN A 283 6.32 4.60 15.36
C GLN A 283 7.01 5.16 14.12
N ILE A 284 6.81 6.43 13.81
CA ILE A 284 7.42 7.11 12.67
C ILE A 284 8.92 7.25 12.87
N ILE A 285 9.36 7.72 14.04
CA ILE A 285 10.79 7.79 14.39
C ILE A 285 11.44 6.41 14.26
N GLY A 286 10.79 5.35 14.78
CA GLY A 286 11.26 3.98 14.62
C GLY A 286 11.34 3.50 13.17
N PHE A 287 10.44 3.98 12.30
CA PHE A 287 10.48 3.69 10.87
C PHE A 287 11.63 4.40 10.16
N TYR A 288 11.89 5.68 10.47
CA TYR A 288 13.04 6.43 9.96
C TYR A 288 14.37 5.72 10.29
N ILE A 289 14.54 5.29 11.55
CA ILE A 289 15.73 4.54 11.99
C ILE A 289 15.88 3.24 11.20
N ARG A 290 14.77 2.55 10.90
CA ARG A 290 14.78 1.29 10.15
C ARG A 290 15.15 1.46 8.69
N LEU A 291 14.66 2.53 8.04
CA LEU A 291 14.98 2.83 6.64
C LEU A 291 16.48 3.12 6.46
N LEU A 292 17.10 3.83 7.41
CA LEU A 292 18.54 4.12 7.40
C LEU A 292 19.40 2.86 7.56
N HIS A 293 18.91 1.84 8.29
CA HIS A 293 19.63 0.60 8.54
C HIS A 293 19.51 -0.44 7.40
N CYS A 294 18.69 -0.19 6.37
CA CYS A 294 18.55 -1.11 5.24
C CYS A 294 18.15 -0.37 3.96
N PRO A 295 19.11 0.25 3.24
CA PRO A 295 18.84 0.71 1.88
C PRO A 295 18.50 -0.51 1.02
N ILE A 296 17.36 -0.45 0.32
CA ILE A 296 16.98 -1.43 -0.72
C ILE A 296 17.81 -1.16 -1.97
#